data_AF-A0A373LNH2-F1
#
_entry.id   AF-A0A373LNH2-F1
#
_cell.length_a   1.000
_cell.length_b   1.000
_cell.length_c   1.000
_cell.angle_alpha   90.00
_cell.angle_beta   90.00
_cell.angle_gamma   90.00
#
_symmetry.space_group_name_H-M   'P 1'
#
loop_
_entity.id
_entity.type
_entity.pdbx_description
1 polymer ?
#
loop_
_entity_poly.entity_id
_entity_poly.type
_entity_poly.pdbx_seq_one_letter_code
_entity_poly.pdbx_strand_id
1 'polypeptide(L)'
;MSQEKRRGRKKHRRRKLKKWVKVSFLVIVIIVALILIGIFGFKLQSVTCTSDLDQFTDQEVNAYMSEQKIDNTLVFWFKSLIGENTPLELYEEYKVKLLSPSKVKITGYEKKLQGYIKKDKLYYYFDENGTILKISDEKIKDIVPVKGLEATELKLFKKIKVKDEKSLETILTVTSSVEAYNYKVKQYSINKNNEVTMNIKNVKVQLGKKTNLDKKLKDFNDMYKNVIKYKGTLNMKHASEDGSYTLKKSEEKKK
;
A
#
# COMPACT_ATOMS: atom_id res chain seq x y z
N MET A 1 -63.21 -50.35 14.61
CA MET A 1 -61.73 -50.47 14.47
C MET A 1 -61.12 -50.83 15.82
N SER A 2 -60.61 -52.06 15.99
CA SER A 2 -60.08 -52.58 17.26
C SER A 2 -58.94 -51.73 17.85
N GLN A 3 -58.94 -51.57 19.18
CA GLN A 3 -57.96 -50.81 19.98
C GLN A 3 -56.49 -51.22 19.70
N GLU A 4 -56.25 -52.47 19.30
CA GLU A 4 -54.93 -52.98 18.90
C GLU A 4 -54.38 -52.34 17.63
N LYS A 5 -55.22 -52.16 16.59
CA LYS A 5 -54.81 -51.51 15.32
C LYS A 5 -54.45 -50.02 15.55
N ARG A 6 -55.09 -49.36 16.52
CA ARG A 6 -54.76 -47.97 16.95
C ARG A 6 -53.45 -47.90 17.74
N ARG A 7 -53.17 -48.86 18.63
CA ARG A 7 -51.90 -48.95 19.39
C ARG A 7 -50.70 -49.28 18.50
N GLY A 8 -50.85 -50.19 17.53
CA GLY A 8 -49.83 -50.52 16.53
C GLY A 8 -49.45 -49.36 15.60
N ARG A 9 -50.45 -48.62 15.09
CA ARG A 9 -50.21 -47.39 14.28
C ARG A 9 -49.50 -46.29 15.07
N LYS A 10 -49.85 -46.07 16.36
CA LYS A 10 -49.15 -45.11 17.23
C LYS A 10 -47.69 -45.53 17.52
N LYS A 11 -47.41 -46.81 17.75
CA LYS A 11 -46.03 -47.35 17.91
C LYS A 11 -45.20 -47.21 16.62
N HIS A 12 -45.80 -47.49 15.46
CA HIS A 12 -45.13 -47.37 14.16
C HIS A 12 -44.84 -45.91 13.77
N ARG A 13 -45.79 -44.98 14.03
CA ARG A 13 -45.60 -43.53 13.81
C ARG A 13 -44.52 -42.97 14.72
N ARG A 14 -44.48 -43.37 16.01
CA ARG A 14 -43.39 -43.03 16.96
C ARG A 14 -42.02 -43.58 16.53
N ARG A 15 -41.95 -44.79 15.97
CA ARG A 15 -40.69 -45.37 15.42
C ARG A 15 -40.21 -44.63 14.17
N LYS A 16 -41.10 -44.24 13.26
CA LYS A 16 -40.77 -43.40 12.10
C LYS A 16 -40.31 -41.99 12.51
N LEU A 17 -41.00 -41.34 13.44
CA LEU A 17 -40.59 -40.06 14.03
C LEU A 17 -39.21 -40.16 14.71
N LYS A 18 -38.96 -41.18 15.52
CA LYS A 18 -37.63 -41.40 16.14
C LYS A 18 -36.52 -41.65 15.11
N LYS A 19 -36.82 -42.31 13.98
CA LYS A 19 -35.85 -42.46 12.87
C LYS A 19 -35.57 -41.12 12.17
N TRP A 20 -36.60 -40.33 11.87
CA TRP A 20 -36.43 -39.00 11.26
C TRP A 20 -35.69 -38.02 12.19
N VAL A 21 -35.99 -38.01 13.48
CA VAL A 21 -35.25 -37.20 14.47
C VAL A 21 -33.77 -37.62 14.53
N LYS A 22 -33.46 -38.92 14.48
CA LYS A 22 -32.07 -39.40 14.42
C LYS A 22 -31.37 -39.00 13.12
N VAL A 23 -32.05 -39.06 11.97
CA VAL A 23 -31.50 -38.61 10.69
C VAL A 23 -31.28 -37.10 10.68
N SER A 24 -32.26 -36.30 11.14
CA SER A 24 -32.12 -34.85 11.26
C SER A 24 -30.99 -34.46 12.22
N PHE A 25 -30.86 -35.15 13.36
CA PHE A 25 -29.74 -34.94 14.28
C PHE A 25 -28.40 -35.27 13.61
N LEU A 26 -28.30 -36.38 12.88
CA LEU A 26 -27.09 -36.75 12.14
C LEU A 26 -26.72 -35.70 11.09
N VAL A 27 -27.71 -35.20 10.33
CA VAL A 27 -27.52 -34.13 9.34
C VAL A 27 -27.02 -32.85 10.01
N ILE A 28 -27.59 -32.47 11.16
CA ILE A 28 -27.15 -31.29 11.92
C ILE A 28 -25.70 -31.48 12.40
N VAL A 29 -25.34 -32.64 12.94
CA VAL A 29 -23.96 -32.94 13.37
C VAL A 29 -22.98 -32.85 12.21
N ILE A 30 -23.35 -33.36 11.03
CA ILE A 30 -22.53 -33.26 9.81
C ILE A 30 -22.35 -31.79 9.40
N ILE A 31 -23.43 -30.99 9.39
CA ILE A 31 -23.36 -29.56 9.05
C ILE A 31 -22.45 -28.82 10.04
N VAL A 32 -22.59 -29.06 11.34
CA VAL A 32 -21.73 -28.45 12.38
C VAL A 32 -20.28 -28.87 12.19
N ALA A 33 -20.01 -30.15 11.91
CA ALA A 33 -18.66 -30.63 11.62
C ALA A 33 -18.05 -29.95 10.38
N LEU A 34 -18.83 -29.78 9.30
CA LEU A 34 -18.39 -29.07 8.09
C LEU A 34 -18.10 -27.59 8.36
N ILE A 35 -18.92 -26.92 9.17
CA ILE A 35 -18.68 -25.53 9.59
C ILE A 35 -17.38 -25.43 10.39
N LEU A 36 -17.17 -26.34 11.35
CA LEU A 36 -15.94 -26.37 12.14
C LEU A 36 -14.71 -26.64 11.27
N ILE A 37 -14.80 -27.54 10.29
CA ILE A 37 -13.73 -27.78 9.31
C ILE A 37 -13.48 -26.53 8.46
N GLY A 38 -14.54 -25.82 8.04
CA GLY A 38 -14.42 -24.57 7.28
C GLY A 38 -13.73 -23.45 8.08
N ILE A 39 -13.99 -23.35 9.38
CA ILE A 39 -13.40 -22.32 10.25
C ILE A 39 -11.97 -22.69 10.65
N PHE A 40 -11.77 -23.90 11.20
CA PHE A 40 -10.48 -24.31 11.77
C PHE A 40 -9.53 -24.92 10.73
N GLY A 41 -10.05 -25.65 9.74
CA GLY A 41 -9.26 -26.29 8.70
C GLY A 41 -8.72 -25.31 7.67
N PHE A 42 -9.36 -24.14 7.51
CA PHE A 42 -8.95 -23.10 6.56
C PHE A 42 -8.41 -21.83 7.21
N LYS A 43 -7.95 -21.95 8.46
CA LYS A 43 -7.26 -20.84 9.12
C LYS A 43 -5.97 -20.50 8.39
N LEU A 44 -5.82 -19.25 7.96
CA LEU A 44 -4.62 -18.74 7.32
C LEU A 44 -3.45 -18.79 8.29
N GLN A 45 -2.39 -19.51 7.89
CA GLN A 45 -1.16 -19.64 8.65
C GLN A 45 0.03 -19.05 7.91
N SER A 46 0.02 -19.07 6.57
CA SER A 46 1.13 -18.58 5.77
C SER A 46 0.67 -18.07 4.42
N VAL A 47 1.25 -16.93 4.05
CA VAL A 47 1.14 -16.26 2.78
C VAL A 47 2.53 -16.23 2.16
N THR A 48 2.61 -16.63 0.89
CA THR A 48 3.77 -16.38 0.04
C THR A 48 3.40 -15.32 -0.98
N CYS A 49 4.26 -14.34 -1.23
CA CYS A 49 4.03 -13.32 -2.24
C CYS A 49 4.96 -13.49 -3.45
N THR A 50 4.50 -13.01 -4.60
CA THR A 50 5.33 -12.78 -5.77
C THR A 50 4.83 -11.50 -6.41
N SER A 51 5.72 -10.53 -6.54
CA SER A 51 5.34 -9.18 -6.94
C SER A 51 6.30 -8.65 -8.01
N ASP A 52 5.90 -7.55 -8.64
CA ASP A 52 6.67 -6.92 -9.70
C ASP A 52 7.86 -6.09 -9.19
N LEU A 53 7.76 -5.55 -7.97
CA LEU A 53 8.79 -4.67 -7.40
C LEU A 53 9.62 -5.30 -6.27
N ASP A 54 9.23 -6.48 -5.77
CA ASP A 54 9.86 -7.20 -4.66
C ASP A 54 10.18 -6.32 -3.43
N GLN A 55 9.28 -5.37 -3.09
CA GLN A 55 9.49 -4.42 -1.99
C GLN A 55 9.05 -4.96 -0.64
N PHE A 56 8.16 -5.96 -0.63
CA PHE A 56 7.65 -6.61 0.58
C PHE A 56 8.05 -8.08 0.64
N THR A 57 8.47 -8.51 1.81
CA THR A 57 8.79 -9.92 2.09
C THR A 57 7.54 -10.71 2.47
N ASP A 58 7.58 -12.03 2.30
CA ASP A 58 6.53 -12.93 2.80
C ASP A 58 6.20 -12.67 4.28
N GLN A 59 7.21 -12.38 5.11
CA GLN A 59 7.03 -12.10 6.53
C GLN A 59 6.23 -10.81 6.77
N GLU A 60 6.54 -9.75 6.04
CA GLU A 60 5.82 -8.47 6.13
C GLU A 60 4.38 -8.61 5.67
N VAL A 61 4.14 -9.32 4.57
CA VAL A 61 2.79 -9.60 4.07
C VAL A 61 2.01 -10.46 5.08
N ASN A 62 2.63 -11.47 5.68
CA ASN A 62 1.99 -12.28 6.72
C ASN A 62 1.61 -11.46 7.96
N ALA A 63 2.51 -10.61 8.44
CA ALA A 63 2.24 -9.72 9.58
C ALA A 63 1.09 -8.76 9.27
N TYR A 64 1.10 -8.19 8.06
CA TYR A 64 0.01 -7.34 7.56
C TYR A 64 -1.35 -8.06 7.57
N MET A 65 -1.41 -9.27 7.01
CA MET A 65 -2.66 -10.05 6.94
C MET A 65 -3.20 -10.37 8.34
N SER A 66 -2.31 -10.67 9.29
CA SER A 66 -2.68 -10.88 10.69
C SER A 66 -3.23 -9.61 11.34
N GLU A 67 -2.62 -8.45 11.10
CA GLU A 67 -3.07 -7.18 11.68
C GLU A 67 -4.43 -6.74 11.10
N GLN A 68 -4.67 -7.00 9.81
CA GLN A 68 -5.96 -6.77 9.14
C GLN A 68 -7.03 -7.83 9.46
N LYS A 69 -6.70 -8.83 10.29
CA LYS A 69 -7.59 -9.94 10.68
C LYS A 69 -8.11 -10.73 9.47
N ILE A 70 -7.29 -10.88 8.44
CA ILE A 70 -7.59 -11.75 7.30
C ILE A 70 -7.08 -13.14 7.66
N ASP A 71 -7.96 -13.98 8.21
CA ASP A 71 -7.58 -15.24 8.86
C ASP A 71 -8.18 -16.49 8.23
N ASN A 72 -8.95 -16.38 7.15
CA ASN A 72 -9.56 -17.51 6.44
C ASN A 72 -9.12 -17.56 4.96
N THR A 73 -8.39 -18.61 4.60
CA THR A 73 -7.83 -18.80 3.25
C THR A 73 -8.91 -19.01 2.20
N LEU A 74 -9.97 -19.76 2.54
CA LEU A 74 -11.06 -20.11 1.64
C LEU A 74 -11.85 -18.87 1.26
N VAL A 75 -12.23 -18.06 2.24
CA VAL A 75 -12.95 -16.80 2.03
C VAL A 75 -12.07 -15.83 1.25
N PHE A 76 -10.79 -15.68 1.62
CA PHE A 76 -9.87 -14.77 0.96
C PHE A 76 -9.63 -15.15 -0.52
N TRP A 77 -9.42 -16.44 -0.79
CA TRP A 77 -9.29 -16.96 -2.16
C TRP A 77 -10.58 -16.82 -2.97
N PHE A 78 -11.74 -17.19 -2.40
CA PHE A 78 -13.02 -17.16 -3.09
C PHE A 78 -13.40 -15.73 -3.50
N LYS A 79 -13.23 -14.77 -2.59
CA LYS A 79 -13.41 -13.34 -2.88
C LYS A 79 -12.56 -12.88 -4.06
N SER A 80 -11.31 -13.34 -4.13
CA SER A 80 -10.42 -13.02 -5.25
C SER A 80 -10.88 -13.64 -6.56
N LEU A 81 -11.42 -14.86 -6.52
CA LEU A 81 -11.91 -15.56 -7.70
C LEU A 81 -13.14 -14.87 -8.34
N ILE A 82 -14.03 -14.31 -7.52
CA ILE A 82 -15.25 -13.63 -7.98
C ILE A 82 -15.05 -12.13 -8.26
N GLY A 83 -13.82 -11.62 -8.12
CA GLY A 83 -13.50 -10.21 -8.34
C GLY A 83 -13.82 -9.28 -7.17
N GLU A 84 -14.31 -9.79 -6.04
CA GLU A 84 -14.56 -9.03 -4.81
C GLU A 84 -13.32 -9.02 -3.90
N ASN A 85 -12.16 -8.69 -4.47
CA ASN A 85 -10.89 -8.66 -3.76
C ASN A 85 -10.99 -7.83 -2.47
N THR A 86 -10.41 -8.35 -1.38
CA THR A 86 -10.29 -7.58 -0.13
C THR A 86 -9.19 -6.56 -0.32
N PRO A 87 -9.45 -5.24 -0.22
CA PRO A 87 -8.43 -4.23 -0.50
C PRO A 87 -7.24 -4.42 0.43
N LEU A 88 -6.03 -4.51 -0.15
CA LEU A 88 -4.79 -4.62 0.62
C LEU A 88 -3.97 -3.34 0.43
N GLU A 89 -3.54 -2.69 1.51
CA GLU A 89 -2.77 -1.45 1.40
C GLU A 89 -1.44 -1.61 0.63
N LEU A 90 -0.89 -2.83 0.60
CA LEU A 90 0.38 -3.18 -0.04
C LEU A 90 0.30 -3.29 -1.58
N TYR A 91 -0.89 -3.54 -2.14
CA TYR A 91 -1.07 -3.88 -3.55
C TYR A 91 -2.05 -2.92 -4.23
N GLU A 92 -1.78 -2.58 -5.50
CA GLU A 92 -2.76 -1.93 -6.36
C GLU A 92 -3.78 -2.96 -6.85
N GLU A 93 -3.27 -4.09 -7.36
CA GLU A 93 -4.06 -5.23 -7.80
C GLU A 93 -3.35 -6.53 -7.42
N TYR A 94 -4.13 -7.56 -7.11
CA TYR A 94 -3.56 -8.86 -6.80
C TYR A 94 -4.53 -10.01 -7.11
N LYS A 95 -3.96 -11.20 -7.24
CA LYS A 95 -4.67 -12.47 -7.36
C LYS A 95 -4.25 -13.40 -6.25
N VAL A 96 -5.20 -14.17 -5.74
CA VAL A 96 -4.96 -15.17 -4.71
C VAL A 96 -5.03 -16.56 -5.34
N LYS A 97 -4.04 -17.40 -5.02
CA LYS A 97 -4.07 -18.84 -5.31
C LYS A 97 -4.04 -19.61 -4.00
N LEU A 98 -5.00 -20.50 -3.81
CA LEU A 98 -4.96 -21.44 -2.69
C LEU A 98 -3.85 -22.48 -2.94
N LEU A 99 -2.90 -22.61 -2.02
CA LEU A 99 -1.84 -23.62 -2.08
C LEU A 99 -2.19 -24.85 -1.22
N SER A 100 -2.79 -24.60 -0.06
CA SER A 100 -3.30 -25.61 0.86
C SER A 100 -4.38 -24.99 1.75
N PRO A 101 -5.14 -25.77 2.54
CA PRO A 101 -6.16 -25.22 3.42
C PRO A 101 -5.67 -24.09 4.33
N SER A 102 -4.40 -24.09 4.77
CA SER A 102 -3.86 -23.02 5.63
C SER A 102 -2.90 -22.06 4.92
N LYS A 103 -2.71 -22.18 3.59
CA LYS A 103 -1.73 -21.38 2.84
C LYS A 103 -2.26 -20.83 1.52
N VAL A 104 -1.97 -19.55 1.27
CA VAL A 104 -2.25 -18.89 0.00
C VAL A 104 -0.99 -18.29 -0.61
N LYS A 105 -1.00 -18.16 -1.94
CA LYS A 105 -0.06 -17.35 -2.69
C LYS A 105 -0.75 -16.09 -3.18
N ILE A 106 -0.17 -14.93 -2.89
CA ILE A 106 -0.56 -13.66 -3.48
C ILE A 106 0.38 -13.36 -4.63
N THR A 107 -0.17 -13.06 -5.81
CA THR A 107 0.58 -12.53 -6.94
C THR A 107 -0.04 -11.20 -7.35
N GLY A 108 0.70 -10.10 -7.31
CA GLY A 108 0.12 -8.78 -7.54
C GLY A 108 1.11 -7.69 -7.90
N TYR A 109 0.56 -6.54 -8.27
CA TYR A 109 1.27 -5.29 -8.50
C TYR A 109 1.34 -4.53 -7.18
N GLU A 110 2.56 -4.31 -6.69
CA GLU A 110 2.78 -3.60 -5.42
C GLU A 110 2.53 -2.10 -5.58
N LYS A 111 1.96 -1.48 -4.55
CA LYS A 111 1.98 -0.03 -4.48
C LYS A 111 3.40 0.47 -4.37
N LYS A 112 3.77 1.38 -5.25
CA LYS A 112 5.13 1.91 -5.30
C LYS A 112 5.42 2.84 -4.13
N LEU A 113 6.57 2.63 -3.48
CA LEU A 113 7.13 3.58 -2.52
C LEU A 113 7.62 4.85 -3.23
N GLN A 114 6.95 5.98 -3.01
CA GLN A 114 7.24 7.29 -3.60
C GLN A 114 8.42 8.01 -2.91
N GLY A 115 8.57 7.77 -1.62
CA GLY A 115 9.61 8.42 -0.83
C GLY A 115 9.66 7.92 0.60
N TYR A 116 10.55 8.50 1.38
CA TYR A 116 10.63 8.21 2.81
C TYR A 116 10.88 9.45 3.67
N ILE A 117 10.36 9.42 4.90
CA ILE A 117 10.70 10.36 5.97
C ILE A 117 11.65 9.64 6.92
N LYS A 118 12.75 10.30 7.32
CA LYS A 118 13.67 9.76 8.33
C LYS A 118 13.39 10.41 9.69
N LYS A 119 13.07 9.61 10.71
CA LYS A 119 12.81 10.07 12.08
C LYS A 119 13.31 9.01 13.08
N ASP A 120 14.00 9.45 14.13
CA ASP A 120 14.48 8.58 15.23
C ASP A 120 15.24 7.31 14.76
N LYS A 121 16.10 7.48 13.75
CA LYS A 121 16.87 6.42 13.05
C LYS A 121 16.07 5.47 12.15
N LEU A 122 14.74 5.54 12.17
CA LEU A 122 13.87 4.78 11.29
C LEU A 122 13.57 5.52 9.97
N TYR A 123 13.28 4.74 8.94
CA TYR A 123 12.85 5.14 7.62
C TYR A 123 11.39 4.76 7.43
N TYR A 124 10.53 5.77 7.23
CA TYR A 124 9.10 5.61 7.04
C TYR A 124 8.79 5.81 5.57
N TYR A 125 8.54 4.72 4.86
CA TYR A 125 8.31 4.68 3.42
C TYR A 125 6.82 4.83 3.12
N PHE A 126 6.49 5.66 2.14
CA PHE A 126 5.10 6.00 1.82
C PHE A 126 4.78 5.93 0.33
N ASP A 127 3.51 5.69 0.01
CA ASP A 127 2.96 5.68 -1.35
C ASP A 127 2.54 7.06 -1.85
N GLU A 128 2.01 7.15 -3.07
CA GLU A 128 1.50 8.40 -3.67
C GLU A 128 0.39 9.09 -2.87
N ASN A 129 -0.30 8.35 -2.00
CA ASN A 129 -1.37 8.86 -1.15
C ASN A 129 -0.85 9.32 0.22
N GLY A 130 0.45 9.16 0.48
CA GLY A 130 1.09 9.44 1.76
C GLY A 130 0.78 8.40 2.82
N THR A 131 0.37 7.19 2.45
CA THR A 131 0.19 6.06 3.37
C THR A 131 1.54 5.43 3.66
N ILE A 132 1.89 5.26 4.93
CA ILE A 132 3.12 4.52 5.30
C ILE A 132 2.90 3.04 4.99
N LEU A 133 3.65 2.50 4.03
CA LEU A 133 3.57 1.08 3.66
C LEU A 133 4.68 0.24 4.31
N LYS A 134 5.80 0.86 4.68
CA LYS A 134 6.94 0.15 5.28
C LYS A 134 7.69 1.04 6.28
N ILE A 135 8.13 0.42 7.36
CA ILE A 135 9.04 1.03 8.35
C ILE A 135 10.25 0.12 8.46
N SER A 136 11.44 0.70 8.29
CA SER A 136 12.70 -0.05 8.40
C SER A 136 13.75 0.78 9.14
N ASP A 137 14.66 0.12 9.81
CA ASP A 137 15.90 0.68 10.36
C ASP A 137 17.03 0.75 9.32
N GLU A 138 16.88 0.04 8.20
CA GLU A 138 17.77 0.07 7.05
C GLU A 138 17.20 0.90 5.89
N LYS A 139 18.11 1.52 5.14
CA LYS A 139 17.73 2.31 3.98
C LYS A 139 17.56 1.41 2.74
N ILE A 140 16.34 1.32 2.23
CA ILE A 140 16.04 0.80 0.89
C ILE A 140 16.71 1.70 -0.17
N LYS A 141 17.46 1.06 -1.07
CA LYS A 141 18.15 1.73 -2.18
C LYS A 141 17.12 2.35 -3.14
N ASP A 142 17.53 3.41 -3.84
CA ASP A 142 16.78 4.05 -4.93
C ASP A 142 15.43 4.74 -4.53
N ILE A 143 14.98 4.63 -3.28
CA ILE A 143 13.89 5.46 -2.75
C ILE A 143 14.43 6.80 -2.24
N VAL A 144 13.69 7.88 -2.50
CA VAL A 144 14.15 9.26 -2.29
C VAL A 144 13.70 9.81 -0.92
N PRO A 145 14.60 10.45 -0.15
CA PRO A 145 14.22 11.13 1.09
C PRO A 145 13.37 12.38 0.83
N VAL A 146 12.36 12.57 1.67
CA VAL A 146 11.58 13.80 1.79
C VAL A 146 11.90 14.49 3.10
N LYS A 147 12.24 15.78 3.03
CA LYS A 147 12.59 16.62 4.19
C LYS A 147 11.66 17.83 4.33
N GLY A 148 11.53 18.32 5.55
CA GLY A 148 10.80 19.56 5.86
C GLY A 148 9.30 19.38 6.12
N LEU A 149 8.77 18.16 6.02
CA LEU A 149 7.45 17.84 6.54
C LEU A 149 7.49 17.81 8.07
N GLU A 150 6.62 18.58 8.71
CA GLU A 150 6.44 18.55 10.16
C GLU A 150 5.46 17.41 10.55
N ALA A 151 5.94 16.17 10.44
CA ALA A 151 5.15 14.97 10.72
C ALA A 151 4.88 14.80 12.22
N THR A 152 3.61 14.74 12.58
CA THR A 152 3.12 14.54 13.95
C THR A 152 2.93 13.06 14.27
N GLU A 153 2.43 12.27 13.32
CA GLU A 153 2.20 10.83 13.47
C GLU A 153 2.66 10.08 12.21
N LEU A 154 3.43 9.01 12.42
CA LEU A 154 3.92 8.09 11.38
C LEU A 154 3.60 6.67 11.82
N LYS A 155 2.54 6.09 11.26
CA LYS A 155 2.05 4.75 11.61
C LYS A 155 1.87 3.90 10.36
N LEU A 156 2.29 2.65 10.45
CA LEU A 156 2.15 1.66 9.38
C LEU A 156 0.67 1.53 8.95
N PHE A 157 0.45 1.48 7.63
CA PHE A 157 -0.87 1.42 6.98
C PHE A 157 -1.81 2.59 7.30
N LYS A 158 -1.24 3.74 7.68
CA LYS A 158 -1.98 4.99 7.87
C LYS A 158 -1.34 6.12 7.08
N LYS A 159 -2.19 7.06 6.66
CA LYS A 159 -1.73 8.32 6.05
C LYS A 159 -0.89 9.10 7.06
N ILE A 160 0.22 9.66 6.59
CA ILE A 160 1.08 10.55 7.37
C ILE A 160 0.22 11.69 7.92
N LYS A 161 0.33 11.97 9.23
CA LYS A 161 -0.25 13.19 9.80
C LYS A 161 0.83 14.25 9.91
N VAL A 162 0.50 15.46 9.46
CA VAL A 162 1.40 16.63 9.48
C VAL A 162 0.72 17.79 10.18
N LYS A 163 1.50 18.78 10.61
CA LYS A 163 0.91 20.03 11.13
C LYS A 163 0.19 20.85 10.06
N ASP A 164 0.69 20.84 8.84
CA ASP A 164 0.08 21.52 7.69
C ASP A 164 -0.24 20.52 6.58
N GLU A 165 -1.51 20.13 6.47
CA GLU A 165 -1.99 19.19 5.44
C GLU A 165 -1.68 19.66 4.02
N LYS A 166 -1.62 20.97 3.77
CA LYS A 166 -1.24 21.50 2.44
C LYS A 166 0.21 21.17 2.09
N SER A 167 1.08 21.04 3.09
CA SER A 167 2.48 20.65 2.88
C SER A 167 2.57 19.19 2.40
N LEU A 168 1.79 18.29 3.01
CA LEU A 168 1.72 16.89 2.61
C LEU A 168 1.10 16.75 1.22
N GLU A 169 -0.02 17.41 0.97
CA GLU A 169 -0.66 17.40 -0.35
C GLU A 169 0.30 17.90 -1.44
N THR A 170 0.99 19.03 -1.20
CA THR A 170 1.91 19.63 -2.17
C THR A 170 3.08 18.71 -2.47
N ILE A 171 3.69 18.09 -1.45
CA ILE A 171 4.83 17.21 -1.69
C ILE A 171 4.42 15.94 -2.43
N LEU A 172 3.27 15.34 -2.10
CA LEU A 172 2.75 14.14 -2.77
C LEU A 172 2.46 14.43 -4.25
N THR A 173 1.77 15.55 -4.54
CA THR A 173 1.55 15.98 -5.93
C THR A 173 2.87 16.15 -6.68
N VAL A 174 3.86 16.82 -6.08
CA VAL A 174 5.14 17.06 -6.74
C VAL A 174 5.93 15.76 -6.96
N THR A 175 5.97 14.85 -5.99
CA THR A 175 6.69 13.58 -6.16
C THR A 175 6.07 12.74 -7.28
N SER A 176 4.74 12.59 -7.29
CA SER A 176 4.03 11.83 -8.32
C SER A 176 4.18 12.46 -9.71
N SER A 177 4.06 13.78 -9.85
CA SER A 177 4.24 14.43 -11.16
C SER A 177 5.68 14.35 -11.68
N VAL A 178 6.68 14.36 -10.80
CA VAL A 178 8.09 14.25 -11.20
C VAL A 178 8.45 12.84 -11.67
N GLU A 179 7.76 11.83 -11.16
CA GLU A 179 7.98 10.43 -11.51
C GLU A 179 7.88 10.17 -13.01
N ALA A 180 6.91 10.80 -13.69
CA ALA A 180 6.69 10.68 -15.13
C ALA A 180 7.92 11.03 -16.00
N TYR A 181 8.90 11.75 -15.44
CA TYR A 181 10.10 12.19 -16.14
C TYR A 181 11.34 11.32 -15.85
N ASN A 182 11.25 10.32 -14.96
CA ASN A 182 12.34 9.40 -14.63
C ASN A 182 13.65 10.10 -14.21
N TYR A 183 13.57 11.25 -13.53
CA TYR A 183 14.75 11.94 -13.03
C TYR A 183 15.41 11.17 -11.87
N LYS A 184 16.75 11.18 -11.83
CA LYS A 184 17.53 10.67 -10.68
C LYS A 184 17.56 11.69 -9.55
N VAL A 185 16.42 11.85 -8.87
CA VAL A 185 16.28 12.76 -7.72
C VAL A 185 16.98 12.18 -6.50
N LYS A 186 17.80 13.00 -5.83
CA LYS A 186 18.53 12.62 -4.60
C LYS A 186 17.75 12.93 -3.33
N GLN A 187 16.90 13.95 -3.35
CA GLN A 187 16.12 14.41 -2.21
C GLN A 187 15.02 15.37 -2.67
N TYR A 188 13.85 15.29 -2.07
CA TYR A 188 12.86 16.37 -2.07
C TYR A 188 12.85 17.10 -0.72
N SER A 189 12.58 18.40 -0.74
CA SER A 189 12.36 19.17 0.47
C SER A 189 11.25 20.18 0.28
N ILE A 190 10.40 20.33 1.29
CA ILE A 190 9.37 21.36 1.35
C ILE A 190 9.67 22.35 2.48
N ASN A 191 9.34 23.63 2.29
CA ASN A 191 9.49 24.65 3.32
C ASN A 191 8.12 25.07 3.90
N LYS A 192 8.14 25.93 4.92
CA LYS A 192 6.92 26.44 5.59
C LYS A 192 5.97 27.23 4.68
N ASN A 193 6.43 27.65 3.50
CA ASN A 193 5.61 28.35 2.50
C ASN A 193 4.99 27.38 1.47
N ASN A 194 5.09 26.06 1.71
CA ASN A 194 4.68 25.00 0.79
C ASN A 194 5.36 25.09 -0.57
N GLU A 195 6.64 25.46 -0.57
CA GLU A 195 7.49 25.45 -1.75
C GLU A 195 8.39 24.21 -1.76
N VAL A 196 8.38 23.49 -2.87
CA VAL A 196 9.18 22.28 -3.05
C VAL A 196 10.48 22.59 -3.78
N THR A 197 11.55 21.95 -3.33
CA THR A 197 12.86 21.90 -3.99
C THR A 197 13.22 20.44 -4.20
N MET A 198 13.64 20.09 -5.42
CA MET A 198 14.22 18.78 -5.73
C MET A 198 15.72 18.92 -5.99
N ASN A 199 16.52 18.00 -5.44
CA ASN A 199 17.95 17.97 -5.65
C ASN A 199 18.29 16.90 -6.70
N ILE A 200 18.86 17.30 -7.83
CA ILE A 200 19.30 16.39 -8.89
C ILE A 200 20.77 16.65 -9.17
N LYS A 201 21.60 15.59 -9.14
CA LYS A 201 23.07 15.69 -9.19
C LYS A 201 23.62 16.75 -8.23
N ASN A 202 24.06 17.89 -8.77
CA ASN A 202 24.69 19.01 -8.09
C ASN A 202 23.84 20.29 -8.17
N VAL A 203 22.59 20.18 -8.65
CA VAL A 203 21.65 21.29 -8.82
C VAL A 203 20.50 21.17 -7.83
N LYS A 204 20.20 22.27 -7.16
CA LYS A 204 18.96 22.45 -6.39
C LYS A 204 17.93 23.11 -7.29
N VAL A 205 16.85 22.40 -7.63
CA VAL A 205 15.78 22.93 -8.49
C VAL A 205 14.63 23.36 -7.59
N GLN A 206 14.44 24.67 -7.44
CA GLN A 206 13.37 25.26 -6.63
C GLN A 206 12.10 25.38 -7.48
N LEU A 207 11.27 24.33 -7.48
CA LEU A 207 9.98 24.32 -8.18
C LEU A 207 8.99 25.34 -7.60
N GLY A 208 9.15 25.70 -6.32
CA GLY A 208 8.22 26.60 -5.65
C GLY A 208 6.92 25.88 -5.30
N LYS A 209 5.81 26.61 -5.31
CA LYS A 209 4.47 26.03 -5.09
C LYS A 209 4.05 25.15 -6.26
N LYS A 210 3.08 24.25 -6.02
CA LYS A 210 2.48 23.37 -7.05
C LYS A 210 1.73 24.09 -8.18
N THR A 211 1.53 25.39 -8.09
CA THR A 211 0.93 26.20 -9.18
C THR A 211 1.78 26.09 -10.45
N ASN A 212 1.12 25.79 -11.57
CA ASN A 212 1.73 25.59 -12.89
C ASN A 212 2.84 24.50 -12.89
N LEU A 213 2.71 23.48 -12.04
CA LEU A 213 3.71 22.41 -11.91
C LEU A 213 3.98 21.71 -13.25
N ASP A 214 2.94 21.36 -14.00
CA ASP A 214 3.10 20.66 -15.29
C ASP A 214 3.95 21.46 -16.28
N LYS A 215 3.71 22.78 -16.37
CA LYS A 215 4.53 23.66 -17.20
C LYS A 215 5.97 23.71 -16.70
N LYS A 216 6.18 23.89 -15.39
CA LYS A 216 7.53 23.92 -14.79
C LYS A 216 8.30 22.63 -15.05
N LEU A 217 7.64 21.47 -14.97
CA LEU A 217 8.27 20.18 -15.21
C LEU A 217 8.58 19.95 -16.69
N LYS A 218 7.71 20.39 -17.61
CA LYS A 218 8.00 20.42 -19.05
C LYS A 218 9.20 21.31 -19.36
N ASP A 219 9.18 22.56 -18.89
CA ASP A 219 10.28 23.49 -19.09
C ASP A 219 11.59 22.93 -18.51
N PHE A 220 11.55 22.32 -17.31
CA PHE A 220 12.71 21.68 -16.70
C PHE A 220 13.23 20.50 -17.52
N ASN A 221 12.34 19.68 -18.09
CA ASN A 221 12.71 18.56 -18.94
C ASN A 221 13.49 19.04 -20.19
N ASP A 222 13.01 20.11 -20.83
CA ASP A 222 13.62 20.67 -22.03
C ASP A 222 15.05 21.17 -21.75
N MET A 223 15.26 21.78 -20.58
CA MET A 223 16.58 22.26 -20.16
C MET A 223 17.41 21.22 -19.37
N TYR A 224 16.87 20.03 -19.08
CA TYR A 224 17.42 19.07 -18.12
C TYR A 224 18.89 18.75 -18.40
N LYS A 225 19.22 18.35 -19.65
CA LYS A 225 20.58 17.98 -20.06
C LYS A 225 21.59 19.10 -19.88
N ASN A 226 21.17 20.36 -20.01
CA ASN A 226 22.04 21.52 -19.89
C ASN A 226 22.20 21.97 -18.44
N VAL A 227 21.10 21.98 -17.68
CA VAL A 227 21.10 22.42 -16.28
C VAL A 227 21.93 21.50 -15.40
N ILE A 228 21.78 20.17 -15.54
CA ILE A 228 22.44 19.19 -14.65
C ILE A 228 23.97 19.15 -14.78
N LYS A 229 24.55 19.84 -15.76
CA LYS A 229 26.02 20.00 -15.93
C LYS A 229 26.61 20.98 -14.91
N TYR A 230 25.78 21.87 -14.38
CA TYR A 230 26.22 22.90 -13.45
C TYR A 230 26.08 22.47 -12.00
N LYS A 231 26.76 23.21 -11.12
CA LYS A 231 26.55 23.17 -9.68
C LYS A 231 25.91 24.50 -9.27
N GLY A 232 24.75 24.45 -8.63
CA GLY A 232 24.02 25.68 -8.33
C GLY A 232 22.57 25.48 -7.93
N THR A 233 21.82 26.59 -7.96
CA THR A 233 20.38 26.62 -7.66
C THR A 233 19.63 27.18 -8.87
N LEU A 234 18.76 26.36 -9.45
CA LEU A 234 17.82 26.77 -10.48
C LEU A 234 16.53 27.24 -9.81
N ASN A 235 16.20 28.53 -9.95
CA ASN A 235 14.96 29.08 -9.42
C ASN A 235 13.84 28.96 -10.46
N MET A 236 12.83 28.15 -10.17
CA MET A 236 11.64 27.95 -11.00
C MET A 236 10.35 28.34 -10.28
N LYS A 237 10.45 29.14 -9.20
CA LYS A 237 9.27 29.61 -8.47
C LYS A 237 8.36 30.47 -9.35
N HIS A 238 9.01 31.35 -10.12
CA HIS A 238 8.41 32.25 -11.10
C HIS A 238 9.28 32.23 -12.36
N ALA A 239 8.66 32.23 -13.53
CA ALA A 239 9.35 32.53 -14.77
C ALA A 239 9.45 34.06 -14.91
N SER A 240 10.50 34.55 -15.56
CA SER A 240 10.62 35.94 -16.01
C SER A 240 9.54 36.26 -17.06
N GLU A 241 9.36 37.54 -17.41
CA GLU A 241 8.39 37.97 -18.44
C GLU A 241 8.61 37.29 -19.80
N ASP A 242 9.86 36.98 -20.13
CA ASP A 242 10.26 36.24 -21.34
C ASP A 242 10.14 34.71 -21.20
N GLY A 243 9.63 34.22 -20.07
CA GLY A 243 9.50 32.79 -19.76
C GLY A 243 10.79 32.12 -19.28
N SER A 244 11.87 32.86 -19.05
CA SER A 244 13.16 32.31 -18.63
C SER A 244 13.23 31.99 -17.12
N TYR A 245 14.17 31.11 -16.75
CA TYR A 245 14.50 30.77 -15.36
C TYR A 245 15.96 31.09 -15.04
N THR A 246 16.23 31.52 -13.81
CA THR A 246 17.59 31.89 -13.38
C THR A 246 18.32 30.72 -12.70
N LEU A 247 19.53 30.42 -13.18
CA LEU A 247 20.44 29.48 -12.55
C LEU A 247 21.59 30.22 -11.85
N LYS A 248 21.56 30.27 -10.52
CA LYS A 248 22.68 30.78 -9.71
C LYS A 248 23.73 29.68 -9.54
N LYS A 249 24.84 29.79 -10.27
CA LYS A 249 26.00 28.90 -10.12
C LYS A 249 26.63 29.09 -8.74
N SER A 250 27.01 28.01 -8.10
CA SER A 250 27.81 28.08 -6.87
C SER A 250 29.27 28.30 -7.23
N GLU A 251 29.94 29.26 -6.58
CA GLU A 251 31.37 29.46 -6.73
C GLU A 251 32.12 28.18 -6.36
N GLU A 252 33.00 27.72 -7.24
CA GLU A 252 34.02 26.74 -6.86
C GLU A 252 34.99 27.46 -5.94
N LYS A 253 34.93 27.14 -4.65
CA LYS A 253 36.08 27.40 -3.76
C LYS A 253 37.26 26.65 -4.39
N LYS A 254 38.13 27.36 -5.11
CA LYS A 254 39.43 26.86 -5.53
C LYS A 254 40.09 26.34 -4.25
N LYS A 255 40.32 25.03 -4.21
CA LYS A 255 41.21 24.42 -3.22
C LYS A 255 42.63 24.82 -3.54
#